data_AF-A0A1I3N579-F1
#
_entry.id   AF-A0A1I3N579-F1
#
_cell.length_a   1.000
_cell.length_b   1.000
_cell.length_c   1.000
_cell.angle_alpha   90.00
_cell.angle_beta   90.00
_cell.angle_gamma   90.00
#
_symmetry.space_group_name_H-M   'P 1'
#
loop_
_entity.id
_entity.type
_entity.pdbx_description
1 polymer ?
#
loop_
_entity_poly.entity_id
_entity_poly.type
_entity_poly.pdbx_seq_one_letter_code
_entity_poly.pdbx_strand_id
1 'polypeptide(L)'
;MPLRVISYDGASYKQQLMDEKVEQYYPVCTLVLYFGTKTKWTAPKTLHKCISILNELKPFVSDYKINVFNIAWLDDKTINMFNSDFKFIAKYFQTKRKNTKYIPTNEQITHVDSIIKTFKALTGDKRFEEIYNKANLKNKRGGVTMDEFLDKIINEGIEKGRAEEKADLIRKMMDKKYTTEQIADLLDISVKEIKKIAAKVPVEA
;
A
#
# COMPACT_ATOMS: atom_id res chain seq x y z
N MET A 1 -20.91 0.00 -1.16
CA MET A 1 -20.22 1.24 -0.72
C MET A 1 -21.17 2.38 -0.39
N PRO A 2 -22.16 2.75 -1.23
CA PRO A 2 -23.09 3.84 -0.90
C PRO A 2 -23.73 3.72 0.49
N LEU A 3 -24.21 2.54 0.87
CA LEU A 3 -24.74 2.27 2.21
C LEU A 3 -23.76 2.57 3.36
N ARG A 4 -22.47 2.30 3.18
CA ARG A 4 -21.44 2.63 4.19
C ARG A 4 -21.26 4.13 4.33
N VAL A 5 -21.20 4.84 3.20
CA VAL A 5 -21.04 6.30 3.20
C VAL A 5 -22.25 6.98 3.84
N ILE A 6 -23.48 6.52 3.52
CA ILE A 6 -24.71 6.97 4.21
C ILE A 6 -24.58 6.81 5.71
N SER A 7 -24.09 5.66 6.18
CA SER A 7 -23.91 5.40 7.60
C SER A 7 -22.89 6.35 8.24
N TYR A 8 -21.78 6.66 7.56
CA TYR A 8 -20.77 7.58 8.09
C TYR A 8 -21.30 9.01 8.12
N ASP A 9 -21.90 9.48 7.03
CA ASP A 9 -22.43 10.84 6.93
C ASP A 9 -23.59 11.03 7.93
N GLY A 10 -24.48 10.05 8.03
CA GLY A 10 -25.54 10.02 9.04
C GLY A 10 -25.00 9.99 10.47
N ALA A 11 -23.92 9.26 10.76
CA ALA A 11 -23.28 9.27 12.08
C ALA A 11 -22.68 10.64 12.40
N SER A 12 -22.03 11.29 11.43
CA SER A 12 -21.49 12.65 11.60
C SER A 12 -22.59 13.67 11.86
N TYR A 13 -23.69 13.64 11.10
CA TYR A 13 -24.82 14.54 11.35
C TYR A 13 -25.54 14.25 12.67
N LYS A 14 -25.69 12.97 13.04
CA LYS A 14 -26.24 12.58 14.34
C LYS A 14 -25.37 13.10 15.48
N GLN A 15 -24.06 13.01 15.35
CA GLN A 15 -23.14 13.55 16.35
C GLN A 15 -23.30 15.07 16.49
N GLN A 16 -23.42 15.81 15.37
CA GLN A 16 -23.70 17.24 15.42
C GLN A 16 -25.04 17.56 16.10
N LEU A 17 -26.08 16.77 15.83
CA LEU A 17 -27.41 16.94 16.43
C LEU A 17 -27.42 16.71 17.95
N MET A 18 -26.56 15.80 18.43
CA MET A 18 -26.48 15.44 19.86
C MET A 18 -25.57 16.36 20.67
N ASP A 19 -24.70 17.13 20.01
CA ASP A 19 -23.76 18.01 20.68
C ASP A 19 -24.39 19.39 20.91
N GLU A 20 -24.82 19.65 22.14
CA GLU A 20 -25.46 20.90 22.57
C GLU A 20 -24.57 22.14 22.36
N LYS A 21 -23.26 21.96 22.15
CA LYS A 21 -22.32 23.05 21.87
C LYS A 21 -22.29 23.46 20.40
N VAL A 22 -22.91 22.68 19.51
CA VAL A 22 -22.96 23.00 18.08
C VAL A 22 -24.04 24.04 17.84
N GLU A 23 -23.64 25.30 17.73
CA GLU A 23 -24.54 26.42 17.42
C GLU A 23 -25.03 26.39 15.96
N GLN A 24 -24.24 25.81 15.04
CA GLN A 24 -24.58 25.71 13.62
C GLN A 24 -24.11 24.39 13.00
N TYR A 25 -25.03 23.70 12.31
CA TYR A 25 -24.72 22.49 11.55
C TYR A 25 -23.81 22.77 10.35
N TYR A 26 -22.86 21.87 10.12
CA TYR A 26 -21.92 21.96 9.01
C TYR A 26 -22.11 20.80 8.01
N PRO A 27 -21.87 21.04 6.71
CA PRO A 27 -21.99 20.00 5.70
C PRO A 27 -20.92 18.93 5.89
N VAL A 28 -21.31 17.67 5.73
CA VAL A 28 -20.40 16.53 5.74
C VAL A 28 -20.11 16.12 4.30
N CYS A 29 -18.84 16.06 3.94
CA CYS A 29 -18.39 15.63 2.61
C CYS A 29 -17.47 14.42 2.74
N THR A 30 -17.98 13.24 2.37
CA THR A 30 -17.17 12.02 2.34
C THR A 30 -16.55 11.79 0.96
N LEU A 31 -15.22 11.59 0.95
CA LEU A 31 -14.43 11.25 -0.23
C LEU A 31 -14.01 9.78 -0.17
N VAL A 32 -14.34 9.03 -1.21
CA VAL A 32 -13.92 7.63 -1.36
C VAL A 32 -12.70 7.59 -2.28
N LEU A 33 -11.54 7.30 -1.71
CA LEU A 33 -10.28 7.17 -2.44
C LEU A 33 -10.09 5.71 -2.87
N TYR A 34 -10.16 5.44 -4.17
CA TYR A 34 -9.99 4.11 -4.74
C TYR A 34 -8.62 3.93 -5.38
N PHE A 35 -7.87 2.93 -4.92
CA PHE A 35 -6.48 2.67 -5.31
C PHE A 35 -6.32 1.50 -6.29
N GLY A 36 -7.41 1.01 -6.89
CA GLY A 36 -7.34 -0.10 -7.84
C GLY A 36 -6.51 0.22 -9.08
N THR A 37 -5.52 -0.62 -9.36
CA THR A 37 -4.59 -0.45 -10.48
C THR A 37 -5.04 -1.19 -11.74
N LYS A 38 -5.75 -2.31 -11.62
CA LYS A 38 -6.20 -3.10 -12.78
C LYS A 38 -7.32 -2.39 -13.56
N THR A 39 -8.32 -1.89 -12.85
CA THR A 39 -9.48 -1.20 -13.42
C THR A 39 -9.83 0.03 -12.58
N LYS A 40 -10.50 1.01 -13.20
CA LYS A 40 -11.21 2.07 -12.46
C LYS A 40 -12.35 1.46 -11.64
N TRP A 41 -12.87 2.23 -10.70
CA TRP A 41 -14.07 1.88 -9.93
C TRP A 41 -15.25 1.59 -10.85
N THR A 42 -15.76 0.36 -10.82
CA THR A 42 -16.89 -0.10 -11.63
C THR A 42 -18.19 -0.25 -10.85
N ALA A 43 -18.11 -0.34 -9.52
CA ALA A 43 -19.28 -0.56 -8.69
C ALA A 43 -20.23 0.66 -8.67
N PRO A 44 -21.51 0.47 -8.32
CA PRO A 44 -22.47 1.56 -8.20
C PRO A 44 -22.01 2.72 -7.31
N LYS A 45 -22.27 3.96 -7.76
CA LYS A 45 -21.96 5.21 -7.03
C LYS A 45 -23.21 5.92 -6.49
N THR A 46 -24.39 5.35 -6.69
CA THR A 46 -25.65 5.90 -6.20
C THR A 46 -26.45 4.80 -5.51
N LEU A 47 -27.27 5.16 -4.53
CA LEU A 47 -28.05 4.20 -3.75
C LEU A 47 -29.05 3.44 -4.63
N HIS A 48 -29.73 4.13 -5.55
CA HIS A 48 -30.72 3.52 -6.45
C HIS A 48 -30.13 2.38 -7.29
N LYS A 49 -28.83 2.41 -7.58
CA LYS A 49 -28.14 1.34 -8.31
C LYS A 49 -27.68 0.19 -7.40
N CYS A 50 -27.81 0.32 -6.09
CA CYS A 50 -27.45 -0.71 -5.10
C CYS A 50 -28.66 -1.50 -4.60
N ILE A 51 -29.88 -0.98 -4.74
CA ILE A 51 -31.10 -1.59 -4.18
C ILE A 51 -32.18 -1.69 -5.25
N SER A 52 -33.01 -2.73 -5.17
CA SER A 52 -34.19 -2.86 -6.01
C SER A 52 -35.33 -2.05 -5.41
N ILE A 53 -35.86 -1.09 -6.17
CA ILE A 53 -36.95 -0.21 -5.76
C ILE A 53 -38.06 -0.34 -6.80
N LEU A 54 -39.30 -0.52 -6.34
CA LEU A 54 -40.48 -0.46 -7.20
C LEU A 54 -40.60 0.93 -7.82
N ASN A 55 -41.04 1.01 -9.08
CA ASN A 55 -41.05 2.28 -9.83
C ASN A 55 -41.93 3.34 -9.14
N GLU A 56 -43.03 2.91 -8.53
CA GLU A 56 -43.98 3.73 -7.79
C GLU A 56 -43.36 4.34 -6.52
N LEU A 57 -42.41 3.62 -5.90
CA LEU A 57 -41.74 4.07 -4.67
C LEU A 57 -40.50 4.92 -4.94
N LYS A 58 -39.98 4.88 -6.16
CA LYS A 58 -38.73 5.56 -6.54
C LYS A 58 -38.71 7.07 -6.23
N PRO A 59 -39.80 7.85 -6.41
CA PRO A 59 -39.82 9.28 -6.04
C PRO A 59 -39.67 9.54 -4.54
N PHE A 60 -40.00 8.57 -3.69
CA PHE A 60 -39.97 8.69 -2.24
C PHE A 60 -38.65 8.23 -1.61
N VAL A 61 -37.78 7.59 -2.40
CA VAL A 61 -36.49 7.08 -1.93
C VAL A 61 -35.37 8.02 -2.38
N SER A 62 -34.67 8.64 -1.44
CA SER A 62 -33.52 9.52 -1.73
C SER A 62 -32.39 8.77 -2.45
N ASP A 63 -31.94 9.28 -3.60
CA ASP A 63 -30.77 8.70 -4.28
C ASP A 63 -29.47 9.26 -3.71
N TYR A 64 -28.88 8.51 -2.77
CA TYR A 64 -27.63 8.91 -2.14
C TYR A 64 -26.44 8.72 -3.08
N LYS A 65 -25.75 9.81 -3.43
CA LYS A 65 -24.57 9.78 -4.31
C LYS A 65 -23.28 9.82 -3.50
N ILE A 66 -22.29 9.03 -3.92
CA ILE A 66 -20.94 9.04 -3.34
C ILE A 66 -19.90 9.64 -4.28
N ASN A 67 -18.89 10.30 -3.69
CA ASN A 67 -17.77 10.89 -4.40
C ASN A 67 -16.59 9.92 -4.44
N VAL A 68 -16.37 9.27 -5.59
CA VAL A 68 -15.29 8.27 -5.75
C VAL A 68 -14.19 8.79 -6.67
N PHE A 69 -12.96 8.81 -6.16
CA PHE A 69 -11.75 9.24 -6.87
C PHE A 69 -10.84 8.05 -7.15
N ASN A 70 -10.46 7.88 -8.42
CA ASN A 70 -9.59 6.79 -8.86
C ASN A 70 -8.12 7.24 -8.79
N ILE A 71 -7.48 7.05 -7.63
CA ILE A 71 -6.16 7.62 -7.33
C ILE A 71 -5.08 7.13 -8.30
N ALA A 72 -5.05 5.83 -8.59
CA ALA A 72 -4.11 5.24 -9.55
C ALA A 72 -4.29 5.76 -11.00
N TRP A 73 -5.41 6.43 -11.28
CA TRP A 73 -5.81 6.90 -12.61
C TRP A 73 -5.80 8.43 -12.71
N LEU A 74 -5.35 9.14 -11.68
CA LEU A 74 -5.11 10.58 -11.76
C LEU A 74 -4.00 10.89 -12.76
N ASP A 75 -4.13 12.02 -13.44
CA ASP A 75 -3.09 12.53 -14.32
C ASP A 75 -1.97 13.21 -13.52
N ASP A 76 -0.82 13.41 -14.17
CA ASP A 76 0.34 14.02 -13.52
C ASP A 76 0.06 15.46 -13.08
N LYS A 77 -0.77 16.19 -13.84
CA LYS A 77 -1.21 17.55 -13.49
C LYS A 77 -1.96 17.58 -12.15
N THR A 78 -2.95 16.73 -11.95
CA THR A 78 -3.70 16.67 -10.68
C THR A 78 -2.81 16.21 -9.54
N ILE A 79 -1.92 15.24 -9.77
CA ILE A 79 -1.00 14.77 -8.72
C ILE A 79 -0.07 15.90 -8.26
N ASN A 80 0.42 16.72 -9.19
CA ASN A 80 1.31 17.83 -8.89
C ASN A 80 0.62 19.00 -8.18
N MET A 81 -0.72 19.05 -8.15
CA MET A 81 -1.47 20.04 -7.37
C MET A 81 -1.51 19.71 -5.87
N PHE A 82 -1.15 18.50 -5.46
CA PHE A 82 -1.09 18.14 -4.05
C PHE A 82 0.14 18.76 -3.39
N ASN A 83 -0.11 19.66 -2.43
CA ASN A 83 0.95 20.21 -1.58
C ASN A 83 1.38 19.25 -0.46
N SER A 84 0.60 18.19 -0.21
CA SER A 84 0.88 17.21 0.83
C SER A 84 1.69 16.02 0.30
N ASP A 85 2.28 15.30 1.25
CA ASP A 85 2.93 14.02 1.10
C ASP A 85 2.07 12.94 0.40
N PHE A 86 0.75 13.14 0.31
CA PHE A 86 -0.16 12.25 -0.42
C PHE A 86 0.21 12.12 -1.91
N LYS A 87 0.87 13.13 -2.50
CA LYS A 87 1.33 13.09 -3.89
C LYS A 87 2.21 11.87 -4.18
N PHE A 88 3.05 11.46 -3.22
CA PHE A 88 3.94 10.31 -3.38
C PHE A 88 3.15 9.00 -3.45
N ILE A 89 2.10 8.88 -2.64
CA ILE A 89 1.19 7.71 -2.66
C ILE A 89 0.45 7.69 -4.01
N ALA A 90 -0.13 8.81 -4.41
CA ALA A 90 -0.86 8.89 -5.69
C ALA A 90 0.05 8.56 -6.88
N LYS A 91 1.26 9.12 -6.92
CA LYS A 91 2.26 8.84 -7.95
C LYS A 91 2.67 7.37 -7.95
N TYR A 92 2.89 6.77 -6.78
CA TYR A 92 3.27 5.36 -6.68
C TYR A 92 2.20 4.46 -7.32
N PHE A 93 0.92 4.66 -6.97
CA PHE A 93 -0.16 3.86 -7.54
C PHE A 93 -0.38 4.12 -9.04
N GLN A 94 -0.15 5.34 -9.51
CA GLN A 94 -0.19 5.67 -10.93
C GLN A 94 0.92 4.94 -11.72
N THR A 95 2.14 4.97 -11.21
CA THR A 95 3.29 4.25 -11.78
C THR A 95 3.06 2.74 -11.75
N LYS A 96 2.58 2.20 -10.63
CA LYS A 96 2.25 0.77 -10.48
C LYS A 96 1.22 0.33 -11.51
N ARG A 97 0.20 1.15 -11.80
CA ARG A 97 -0.75 0.89 -12.89
C ARG A 97 -0.09 0.92 -14.26
N LYS A 98 0.73 1.94 -14.53
CA LYS A 98 1.44 2.07 -15.82
C LYS A 98 2.49 0.97 -16.04
N ASN A 99 2.79 0.18 -15.00
CA ASN A 99 3.85 -0.83 -14.98
C ASN A 99 5.22 -0.26 -15.40
N THR A 100 5.48 0.98 -15.01
CA THR A 100 6.73 1.68 -15.29
C THR A 100 7.61 1.69 -14.04
N LYS A 101 8.92 1.95 -14.21
CA LYS A 101 9.79 2.22 -13.07
C LYS A 101 9.31 3.49 -12.36
N TYR A 102 9.22 3.46 -11.03
CA TYR A 102 8.93 4.67 -10.26
C TYR A 102 10.12 5.60 -10.32
N ILE A 103 9.89 6.85 -10.71
CA ILE A 103 10.89 7.91 -10.70
C ILE A 103 10.55 8.83 -9.52
N PRO A 104 11.29 8.72 -8.41
CA PRO A 104 11.10 9.57 -7.25
C PRO A 104 11.58 10.98 -7.50
N THR A 105 10.96 11.94 -6.81
CA THR A 105 11.42 13.32 -6.76
C THR A 105 12.33 13.51 -5.55
N ASN A 106 13.29 14.43 -5.62
CA ASN A 106 14.17 14.81 -4.49
C ASN A 106 13.46 15.61 -3.39
N GLU A 107 12.13 15.61 -3.37
CA GLU A 107 11.34 16.31 -2.37
C GLU A 107 11.40 15.58 -1.03
N GLN A 108 11.57 16.33 0.05
CA GLN A 108 11.57 15.78 1.40
C GLN A 108 10.14 15.44 1.81
N ILE A 109 9.96 14.25 2.39
CA ILE A 109 8.70 13.82 2.97
C ILE A 109 8.60 14.42 4.37
N THR A 110 7.49 15.10 4.66
CA THR A 110 7.27 15.72 5.99
C THR A 110 6.75 14.68 7.00
N HIS A 111 5.84 13.81 6.58
CA HIS A 111 5.17 12.82 7.43
C HIS A 111 5.49 11.38 6.99
N VAL A 112 6.75 10.98 7.19
CA VAL A 112 7.27 9.68 6.75
C VAL A 112 6.47 8.51 7.35
N ASP A 113 6.19 8.54 8.66
CA ASP A 113 5.43 7.50 9.36
C ASP A 113 4.01 7.33 8.79
N SER A 114 3.32 8.45 8.52
CA SER A 114 1.97 8.45 7.94
C SER A 114 1.94 7.85 6.54
N ILE A 115 2.93 8.18 5.69
CA ILE A 115 3.06 7.57 4.36
C ILE A 115 3.21 6.06 4.47
N ILE A 116 4.09 5.59 5.35
CA ILE A 116 4.42 4.16 5.48
C ILE A 116 3.24 3.36 6.00
N LYS A 117 2.56 3.85 7.04
CA LYS A 117 1.33 3.23 7.54
C LYS A 117 0.27 3.18 6.45
N THR A 118 0.16 4.23 5.64
CA THR A 118 -0.75 4.25 4.50
C THR A 118 -0.36 3.23 3.44
N PHE A 119 0.93 3.11 3.09
CA PHE A 119 1.38 2.07 2.16
C PHE A 119 1.08 0.67 2.68
N LYS A 120 1.42 0.38 3.95
CA LYS A 120 1.11 -0.90 4.59
C LYS A 120 -0.39 -1.22 4.53
N ALA A 121 -1.24 -0.24 4.85
CA ALA A 121 -2.69 -0.43 4.81
C ALA A 121 -3.22 -0.67 3.38
N LEU A 122 -2.64 -0.02 2.37
CA LEU A 122 -3.12 -0.10 0.98
C LEU A 122 -2.53 -1.28 0.19
N THR A 123 -1.29 -1.68 0.46
CA THR A 123 -0.61 -2.77 -0.25
C THR A 123 -0.66 -4.09 0.50
N GLY A 124 -0.90 -4.06 1.82
CA GLY A 124 -0.75 -5.21 2.71
C GLY A 124 0.71 -5.61 2.95
N ASP A 125 1.67 -4.92 2.34
CA ASP A 125 3.08 -5.26 2.40
C ASP A 125 3.71 -4.71 3.69
N LYS A 126 4.12 -5.61 4.58
CA LYS A 126 4.75 -5.26 5.87
C LYS A 126 6.19 -4.77 5.70
N ARG A 127 6.82 -4.99 4.54
CA ARG A 127 8.22 -4.60 4.27
C ARG A 127 8.43 -3.10 4.45
N PHE A 128 7.44 -2.28 4.09
CA PHE A 128 7.49 -0.83 4.26
C PHE A 128 7.72 -0.41 5.73
N GLU A 129 7.09 -1.11 6.67
CA GLU A 129 7.21 -0.82 8.10
C GLU A 129 8.47 -1.44 8.71
N GLU A 130 8.84 -2.65 8.28
CA GLU A 130 10.08 -3.31 8.70
C GLU A 130 11.31 -2.46 8.34
N ILE A 131 11.37 -1.97 7.11
CA ILE A 131 12.47 -1.14 6.62
C ILE A 131 12.51 0.18 7.35
N TYR A 132 11.35 0.79 7.60
CA TYR A 132 11.28 2.04 8.37
C TYR A 132 11.85 1.90 9.77
N ASN A 133 11.49 0.82 10.46
CA ASN A 133 11.96 0.54 11.82
C ASN A 133 13.45 0.17 11.83
N LYS A 134 13.91 -0.68 10.90
CA LYS A 134 15.33 -1.09 10.81
C LYS A 134 16.26 0.04 10.41
N ALA A 135 15.82 0.90 9.50
CA ALA A 135 16.65 1.97 8.95
C ALA A 135 16.77 3.19 9.88
N ASN A 136 16.22 3.14 11.11
CA ASN A 136 16.22 4.22 12.10
C ASN A 136 15.82 5.59 11.51
N LEU A 137 14.95 5.56 10.49
CA LEU A 137 14.53 6.75 9.75
C LEU A 137 13.70 7.71 10.62
N LYS A 138 13.21 7.25 11.78
CA LYS A 138 12.58 8.08 12.82
C LYS A 138 13.49 9.20 13.34
N ASN A 139 14.80 9.01 13.36
CA ASN A 139 15.76 9.94 13.98
C ASN A 139 16.67 10.66 12.97
N LYS A 140 16.40 10.55 11.66
CA LYS A 140 17.25 11.15 10.61
C LYS A 140 17.01 12.67 10.57
N ARG A 141 18.02 13.46 10.95
CA ARG A 141 17.95 14.94 11.09
C ARG A 141 17.72 15.71 9.78
N GLY A 142 17.68 15.05 8.61
CA GLY A 142 17.60 15.69 7.29
C GLY A 142 16.34 15.37 6.48
N GLY A 143 15.31 14.79 7.11
CA GLY A 143 14.16 14.26 6.39
C GLY A 143 14.51 13.00 5.59
N VAL A 144 13.50 12.36 5.00
CA VAL A 144 13.66 11.19 4.14
C VAL A 144 13.03 11.52 2.81
N THR A 145 13.73 11.30 1.71
CA THR A 145 13.14 11.43 0.37
C THR A 145 12.50 10.11 -0.04
N MET A 146 11.55 10.18 -0.98
CA MET A 146 10.90 8.98 -1.51
C MET A 146 11.88 8.08 -2.27
N ASP A 147 12.93 8.66 -2.87
CA ASP A 147 14.00 7.92 -3.55
C ASP A 147 14.80 7.05 -2.59
N GLU A 148 15.36 7.67 -1.55
CA GLU A 148 16.13 6.98 -0.50
C GLU A 148 15.32 5.85 0.15
N PHE A 149 14.01 6.06 0.30
CA PHE A 149 13.13 5.06 0.88
C PHE A 149 12.87 3.88 -0.06
N LEU A 150 12.56 4.16 -1.33
CA LEU A 150 12.32 3.10 -2.33
C LEU A 150 13.59 2.32 -2.66
N ASP A 151 14.74 2.98 -2.74
CA ASP A 151 16.03 2.32 -2.93
C ASP A 151 16.33 1.33 -1.81
N LYS A 152 16.02 1.67 -0.55
CA LYS A 152 16.15 0.72 0.57
C LYS A 152 15.24 -0.48 0.41
N ILE A 153 14.00 -0.27 -0.06
CA ILE A 153 13.05 -1.37 -0.31
C ILE A 153 13.50 -2.26 -1.45
N ILE A 154 13.94 -1.67 -2.56
CA ILE A 154 14.39 -2.41 -3.74
C ILE A 154 15.66 -3.20 -3.39
N ASN A 155 16.63 -2.59 -2.72
CA ASN A 155 17.87 -3.25 -2.32
C ASN A 155 17.61 -4.39 -1.32
N GLU A 156 16.78 -4.20 -0.30
CA GLU A 156 16.39 -5.32 0.58
C GLU A 156 15.66 -6.44 -0.18
N GLY A 157 14.85 -6.08 -1.18
CA GLY A 157 14.17 -7.05 -2.05
C GLY A 157 15.14 -7.85 -2.90
N ILE A 158 16.14 -7.20 -3.52
CA ILE A 158 17.18 -7.84 -4.33
C ILE A 158 18.06 -8.74 -3.46
N GLU A 159 18.47 -8.27 -2.28
CA GLU A 159 19.30 -9.05 -1.36
C GLU A 159 18.57 -10.31 -0.85
N LYS A 160 17.27 -10.19 -0.53
CA LYS A 160 16.44 -11.36 -0.19
C LYS A 160 16.29 -12.31 -1.38
N GLY A 161 16.02 -11.78 -2.58
CA GLY A 161 15.88 -12.60 -3.79
C GLY A 161 17.17 -13.37 -4.13
N ARG A 162 18.34 -12.74 -4.02
CA ARG A 162 19.64 -13.41 -4.18
C ARG A 162 19.89 -14.46 -3.10
N ALA A 163 19.49 -14.18 -1.86
CA ALA A 163 19.61 -15.14 -0.77
C ALA A 163 18.70 -16.36 -0.97
N GLU A 164 17.49 -16.15 -1.47
CA GLU A 164 16.54 -17.22 -1.85
C GLU A 164 17.06 -18.04 -3.03
N GLU A 165 17.53 -17.40 -4.10
CA GLU A 165 18.12 -18.08 -5.26
C GLU A 165 19.36 -18.90 -4.88
N LYS A 166 20.21 -18.34 -4.01
CA LYS A 166 21.38 -19.04 -3.47
C LYS A 166 20.97 -20.23 -2.61
N ALA A 167 19.90 -20.11 -1.81
CA ALA A 167 19.37 -21.21 -1.02
C ALA A 167 18.78 -22.31 -1.91
N ASP A 168 18.04 -21.95 -2.95
CA ASP A 168 17.47 -22.90 -3.93
C ASP A 168 18.55 -23.62 -4.72
N LEU A 169 19.64 -22.93 -5.09
CA LEU A 169 20.79 -23.54 -5.75
C LEU A 169 21.47 -24.56 -4.85
N ILE A 170 21.71 -24.19 -3.58
CA ILE A 170 22.27 -25.10 -2.56
C ILE A 170 21.35 -26.31 -2.39
N ARG A 171 20.02 -26.13 -2.37
CA ARG A 171 19.05 -27.22 -2.28
C ARG A 171 19.12 -28.17 -3.48
N LYS A 172 19.13 -27.64 -4.70
CA LYS A 172 19.29 -28.44 -5.93
C LYS A 172 20.61 -29.21 -5.97
N MET A 173 21.69 -28.65 -5.40
CA MET A 173 22.96 -29.35 -5.27
C MET A 173 22.91 -30.46 -4.20
N MET A 174 22.25 -30.22 -3.06
CA MET A 174 22.05 -31.27 -2.04
C MET A 174 21.16 -32.42 -2.56
N ASP A 175 20.10 -32.11 -3.32
CA ASP A 175 19.21 -33.12 -3.93
C ASP A 175 19.94 -33.99 -4.96
N LYS A 176 20.97 -33.42 -5.62
CA LYS A 176 21.88 -34.15 -6.52
C LYS A 176 23.00 -34.91 -5.81
N LYS A 177 22.93 -35.03 -4.47
CA LYS A 177 23.88 -35.74 -3.59
C LYS A 177 25.28 -35.14 -3.50
N TYR A 178 25.46 -33.85 -3.78
CA TYR A 178 26.71 -33.17 -3.48
C TYR A 178 26.88 -33.00 -1.96
N THR A 179 28.10 -33.22 -1.44
CA THR A 179 28.36 -33.04 0.00
C THR A 179 28.45 -31.57 0.38
N THR A 180 28.22 -31.26 1.66
CA THR A 180 28.30 -29.87 2.15
C THR A 180 29.69 -29.26 2.01
N GLU A 181 30.76 -30.07 1.97
CA GLU A 181 32.11 -29.60 1.65
C GLU A 181 32.28 -29.29 0.16
N GLN A 182 31.72 -30.12 -0.75
CA GLN A 182 31.79 -29.85 -2.19
C GLN A 182 31.02 -28.59 -2.58
N ILE A 183 29.87 -28.34 -1.95
CA ILE A 183 29.08 -27.12 -2.16
C ILE A 183 29.80 -25.89 -1.59
N ALA A 184 30.52 -26.05 -0.48
CA ALA A 184 31.33 -24.99 0.13
C ALA A 184 32.47 -24.56 -0.80
N ASP A 185 33.19 -25.54 -1.38
CA ASP A 185 34.27 -25.28 -2.33
C ASP A 185 33.76 -24.71 -3.66
N LEU A 186 32.61 -25.19 -4.17
CA LEU A 186 32.04 -24.72 -5.43
C LEU A 186 31.50 -23.29 -5.39
N LEU A 187 30.98 -22.87 -4.23
CA LEU A 187 30.36 -21.55 -4.07
C LEU A 187 31.22 -20.57 -3.28
N ASP A 188 32.40 -21.01 -2.81
CA ASP A 188 33.32 -20.27 -1.94
C ASP A 188 32.62 -19.71 -0.68
N ILE A 189 31.85 -20.58 0.00
CA ILE A 189 31.05 -20.24 1.19
C ILE A 189 31.43 -21.17 2.33
N SER A 190 31.47 -20.67 3.57
CA SER A 190 31.75 -21.52 4.71
C SER A 190 30.68 -22.63 4.90
N VAL A 191 31.14 -23.83 5.27
CA VAL A 191 30.27 -24.98 5.61
C VAL A 191 29.25 -24.63 6.71
N LYS A 192 29.58 -23.68 7.59
CA LYS A 192 28.68 -23.17 8.64
C LYS A 192 27.50 -22.37 8.08
N GLU A 193 27.70 -21.60 7.02
CA GLU A 193 26.62 -20.85 6.37
C GLU A 193 25.70 -21.75 5.55
N ILE A 194 26.25 -22.75 4.86
CA ILE A 194 25.45 -23.76 4.15
C ILE A 194 24.55 -24.53 5.12
N LYS A 195 25.08 -24.95 6.28
CA LYS A 195 24.29 -25.59 7.34
C LYS A 195 23.22 -24.66 7.93
N LYS A 196 23.49 -23.36 8.07
CA LYS A 196 22.48 -22.37 8.53
C LYS A 196 21.37 -22.12 7.51
N ILE A 197 21.70 -22.10 6.21
CA ILE A 197 20.73 -21.92 5.13
C ILE A 197 19.84 -23.17 5.01
N ALA A 198 20.43 -24.37 5.13
CA ALA A 198 19.69 -25.63 5.16
C ALA A 198 18.77 -25.78 6.38
N ALA A 199 19.14 -25.19 7.54
CA ALA A 199 18.36 -25.29 8.78
C ALA A 199 17.22 -24.25 8.92
N LYS A 200 17.16 -23.21 8.08
CA LYS A 200 16.24 -22.07 8.24
C LYS A 200 14.86 -22.25 7.59
N VAL A 201 14.60 -23.35 6.88
CA VAL A 201 13.33 -23.56 6.17
C VAL A 201 12.75 -24.91 6.59
N PRO A 202 11.55 -24.96 7.20
CA PRO A 202 10.88 -26.22 7.47
C PRO A 202 10.60 -26.93 6.16
N VAL A 203 10.86 -28.23 6.15
CA VAL A 203 10.31 -29.15 5.17
C VAL A 203 8.81 -29.23 5.44
N GLU A 204 8.01 -28.39 4.79
CA GLU A 204 6.58 -28.66 4.66
C GLU A 204 6.43 -29.71 3.55
N ALA A 205 6.03 -30.91 4.00
CA ALA A 205 5.53 -32.01 3.19
C ALA A 205 4.06 -31.78 2.82
#